data_AF-A0AAE3W6E9-F1
#
_entry.id   AF-A0AAE3W6E9-F1
#
_cell.length_a   1.000
_cell.length_b   1.000
_cell.length_c   1.000
_cell.angle_alpha   90.00
_cell.angle_beta   90.00
_cell.angle_gamma   90.00
#
_symmetry.space_group_name_H-M   'P 1'
#
loop_
_entity.id
_entity.type
_entity.pdbx_description
1 polymer ?
#
loop_
_entity_poly.entity_id
_entity_poly.type
_entity_poly.pdbx_seq_one_letter_code
_entity_poly.pdbx_strand_id
1 'polypeptide(L)'
;MDPLSLIETKPGAYSLILHAGSTPVDEVIEELGHEPNGYFWEGVAQLVVRSDAPHLEGRFRYDPEGSMFCAYGADRAALEELATHLASVATDAVRARLIVTNAEAQGFEFDD
;
A
#
# COMPACT_ATOMS: atom_id res chain seq x y z
N MET A 1 7.51 -0.80 -14.60
CA MET A 1 7.55 -2.03 -13.79
C MET A 1 6.32 -2.02 -12.91
N ASP A 2 5.75 -3.18 -12.62
CA ASP A 2 4.68 -3.29 -11.62
C ASP A 2 5.34 -3.18 -10.23
N PRO A 3 4.99 -2.18 -9.39
CA PRO A 3 5.63 -2.00 -8.09
C PRO A 3 5.24 -3.08 -7.08
N LEU A 4 4.21 -3.89 -7.38
CA LEU A 4 3.74 -4.95 -6.51
C LEU A 4 4.01 -6.35 -7.08
N SER A 5 4.18 -7.30 -6.18
CA SER A 5 4.37 -8.71 -6.49
C SER A 5 3.50 -9.56 -5.59
N LEU A 6 2.59 -10.33 -6.17
CA LEU A 6 1.79 -11.33 -5.45
C LEU A 6 2.44 -12.70 -5.55
N ILE A 7 2.79 -13.29 -4.40
CA ILE A 7 3.45 -14.59 -4.31
C ILE A 7 2.61 -15.56 -3.48
N GLU A 8 2.59 -16.84 -3.87
CA GLU A 8 2.07 -17.92 -3.03
C GLU A 8 3.22 -18.47 -2.17
N THR A 9 3.16 -18.25 -0.86
CA THR A 9 4.23 -18.64 0.07
C THR A 9 4.13 -20.11 0.48
N LYS A 10 2.91 -20.64 0.49
CA LYS A 10 2.55 -22.05 0.65
C LYS A 10 1.14 -22.28 0.07
N PRO A 11 0.73 -23.52 -0.21
CA PRO A 11 -0.59 -23.78 -0.80
C PRO A 11 -1.72 -23.07 -0.05
N GLY A 12 -2.41 -22.16 -0.73
CA GLY A 12 -3.53 -21.38 -0.20
C GLY A 12 -3.16 -20.22 0.74
N ALA A 13 -1.88 -19.80 0.78
CA ALA A 13 -1.45 -18.60 1.48
C ALA A 13 -0.62 -17.71 0.56
N TYR A 14 -1.01 -16.44 0.48
CA TYR A 14 -0.47 -15.48 -0.45
C TYR A 14 0.06 -14.26 0.29
N SER A 15 1.09 -13.63 -0.27
CA SER A 15 1.66 -12.38 0.20
C SER A 15 1.77 -11.42 -0.99
N LEU A 16 1.24 -10.22 -0.81
CA LEU A 16 1.39 -9.08 -1.70
C LEU A 16 2.52 -8.19 -1.16
N ILE A 17 3.57 -8.03 -1.94
CA ILE A 17 4.78 -7.30 -1.54
C ILE A 17 4.93 -6.05 -2.40
N LEU A 18 5.34 -4.95 -1.78
CA LEU A 18 5.89 -3.76 -2.44
C LEU A 18 7.22 -3.43 -1.77
N HIS A 19 8.28 -3.24 -2.55
CA HIS A 19 9.58 -2.82 -2.03
C HIS A 19 9.61 -1.31 -1.85
N ALA A 20 9.82 -0.85 -0.62
CA ALA A 20 9.94 0.57 -0.30
C ALA A 20 11.18 1.17 -0.95
N GLY A 21 11.12 2.46 -1.29
CA GLY A 21 12.23 3.16 -1.96
C GLY A 21 12.51 2.66 -3.39
N SER A 22 11.53 2.02 -4.03
CA SER A 22 11.61 1.58 -5.43
C SER A 22 10.44 2.03 -6.31
N THR A 23 9.55 2.88 -5.77
CA THR A 23 8.34 3.30 -6.48
C THR A 23 8.57 4.59 -7.28
N PRO A 24 7.90 4.76 -8.43
CA PRO A 24 7.93 6.03 -9.17
C PRO A 24 7.48 7.28 -8.39
N VAL A 25 6.86 7.12 -7.22
CA VAL A 25 6.32 8.22 -6.42
C VAL A 25 7.12 8.48 -5.15
N ASP A 26 8.26 7.83 -4.93
CA ASP A 26 9.07 8.00 -3.72
C ASP A 26 9.48 9.46 -3.52
N GLU A 27 10.02 10.13 -4.56
CA GLU A 27 10.39 11.56 -4.51
C GLU A 27 9.20 12.45 -4.13
N VAL A 28 8.00 12.10 -4.59
CA VAL A 28 6.77 12.85 -4.30
C VAL A 28 6.35 12.69 -2.86
N ILE A 29 6.52 11.49 -2.28
CA ILE A 29 6.22 11.20 -0.88
C ILE A 29 7.23 11.93 0.02
N GLU A 30 8.51 11.89 -0.33
CA GLU A 30 9.57 12.63 0.39
C GLU A 30 9.35 14.15 0.36
N GLU A 31 8.94 14.71 -0.78
CA GLU A 31 8.58 16.13 -0.90
C GLU A 31 7.40 16.54 -0.02
N LEU A 32 6.51 15.61 0.31
CA LEU A 32 5.38 15.81 1.23
C LEU A 32 5.79 15.67 2.69
N GLY A 33 7.06 15.35 2.97
CA GLY A 33 7.59 15.22 4.33
C GLY A 33 7.47 13.82 4.92
N HIS A 34 7.23 12.81 4.09
CA HIS A 34 7.03 11.43 4.51
C HIS A 34 8.16 10.51 4.04
N GLU A 35 8.46 9.45 4.79
CA GLU A 35 9.38 8.39 4.37
C GLU A 35 8.59 7.28 3.63
N PRO A 36 8.87 6.97 2.35
CA PRO A 36 8.12 5.96 1.58
C PRO A 36 8.45 4.51 1.98
N ASN A 37 8.55 4.23 3.28
CA ASN A 37 8.88 2.93 3.87
C ASN A 37 7.66 1.97 3.91
N GLY A 38 7.85 0.73 4.36
CA GLY A 38 6.76 -0.25 4.37
C GLY A 38 5.59 0.11 5.29
N TYR A 39 5.83 0.83 6.39
CA TYR A 39 4.79 1.27 7.32
C TYR A 39 3.95 2.41 6.71
N PHE A 40 4.59 3.33 6.00
CA PHE A 40 3.91 4.34 5.19
C PHE A 40 2.95 3.68 4.19
N TRP A 41 3.44 2.68 3.46
CA TRP A 41 2.65 1.94 2.49
C TRP A 41 1.52 1.11 3.12
N GLU A 42 1.65 0.65 4.37
CA GLU A 42 0.51 0.11 5.13
C GLU A 42 -0.54 1.19 5.35
N GLY A 43 -0.16 2.39 5.80
CA GLY A 43 -1.09 3.50 5.96
C GLY A 43 -1.84 3.83 4.66
N VAL A 44 -1.13 3.88 3.53
CA VAL A 44 -1.73 4.04 2.21
C VAL A 44 -2.73 2.92 1.90
N ALA A 45 -2.37 1.65 2.18
CA ALA A 45 -3.25 0.51 1.95
C ALA A 45 -4.53 0.60 2.79
N GLN A 46 -4.42 0.98 4.07
CA GLN A 46 -5.56 1.17 4.95
C GLN A 46 -6.49 2.28 4.45
N LEU A 47 -5.93 3.42 4.03
CA LEU A 47 -6.69 4.56 3.48
C LEU A 47 -7.45 4.16 2.20
N VAL A 48 -6.76 3.48 1.28
CA VAL A 48 -7.34 2.97 0.02
C VAL A 48 -8.46 1.97 0.29
N VAL A 49 -8.27 1.01 1.20
CA VAL A 49 -9.33 0.06 1.57
C VAL A 49 -10.52 0.82 2.15
N ARG A 50 -10.29 1.78 3.03
CA ARG A 50 -11.36 2.56 3.65
C ARG A 50 -12.15 3.42 2.64
N SER A 51 -11.48 4.03 1.65
CA SER A 51 -12.12 4.96 0.72
C SER A 51 -12.67 4.30 -0.55
N ASP A 52 -11.91 3.39 -1.14
CA ASP A 52 -12.13 2.91 -2.51
C ASP A 52 -12.64 1.47 -2.55
N ALA A 53 -12.31 0.66 -1.54
CA ALA A 53 -12.61 -0.77 -1.52
C ALA A 53 -12.98 -1.30 -0.12
N PRO A 54 -14.02 -0.76 0.54
CA PRO A 54 -14.34 -1.13 1.94
C PRO A 54 -14.72 -2.60 2.09
N HIS A 55 -15.14 -3.28 1.02
CA HIS A 55 -15.39 -4.72 1.02
C HIS A 55 -14.12 -5.58 1.15
N LEU A 56 -12.93 -4.99 1.09
CA LEU A 56 -11.65 -5.67 1.36
C LEU A 56 -11.30 -5.72 2.84
N GLU A 57 -11.98 -4.94 3.69
CA GLU A 57 -11.70 -4.86 5.12
C GLU A 57 -11.75 -6.25 5.78
N GLY A 58 -10.69 -6.60 6.52
CA GLY A 58 -10.58 -7.87 7.24
C GLY A 58 -10.30 -9.11 6.38
N ARG A 59 -10.09 -8.99 5.06
CA ARG A 59 -9.81 -10.14 4.17
C ARG A 59 -8.34 -10.56 4.13
N PHE A 60 -7.44 -9.71 4.62
CA PHE A 60 -6.01 -9.94 4.75
C PHE A 60 -5.47 -9.21 5.98
N ARG A 61 -4.19 -9.44 6.30
CA ARG A 61 -3.46 -8.78 7.38
C ARG A 61 -2.22 -8.09 6.82
N TYR A 62 -1.71 -7.10 7.53
CA TYR A 62 -0.47 -6.42 7.21
C TYR A 62 0.68 -6.93 8.09
N ASP A 63 1.90 -6.91 7.55
CA ASP A 63 3.16 -7.23 8.23
C ASP A 63 4.32 -6.46 7.57
N PRO A 64 4.28 -5.11 7.56
CA PRO A 64 5.31 -4.33 6.91
C PRO A 64 6.63 -4.35 7.68
N GLU A 65 7.68 -3.99 6.97
CA GLU A 65 9.01 -3.70 7.50
C GLU A 65 9.51 -2.39 6.86
N GLY A 66 10.55 -1.76 7.41
CA GLY A 66 11.07 -0.50 6.85
C GLY A 66 11.42 -0.58 5.35
N SER A 67 11.89 -1.72 4.87
CA SER A 67 12.26 -1.92 3.46
C SER A 67 11.12 -2.46 2.57
N MET A 68 9.97 -2.85 3.15
CA MET A 68 8.91 -3.49 2.37
C MET A 68 7.54 -3.41 3.03
N PHE A 69 6.53 -3.13 2.21
CA PHE A 69 5.15 -3.42 2.58
C PHE A 69 4.82 -4.88 2.32
N CYS A 70 4.03 -5.48 3.22
CA CYS A 70 3.47 -6.81 3.05
C CYS A 70 2.01 -6.86 3.50
N ALA A 71 1.13 -7.34 2.63
CA ALA A 71 -0.20 -7.83 3.01
C ALA A 71 -0.31 -9.32 2.72
N TYR A 72 -0.88 -10.11 3.63
CA TYR A 72 -0.95 -11.56 3.48
C TYR A 72 -2.31 -12.14 3.89
N GLY A 73 -2.66 -13.27 3.29
CA GLY A 73 -3.95 -13.92 3.53
C GLY A 73 -4.19 -15.14 2.65
N ALA A 74 -5.33 -15.80 2.86
CA ALA A 74 -5.78 -16.91 2.02
C ALA A 74 -6.63 -16.45 0.82
N ASP A 75 -7.15 -15.22 0.89
CA ASP A 75 -8.01 -14.65 -0.14
C ASP A 75 -7.19 -13.99 -1.24
N ARG A 76 -6.78 -14.81 -2.21
CA ARG A 76 -5.96 -14.36 -3.34
C ARG A 76 -6.61 -13.22 -4.12
N ALA A 77 -7.92 -13.31 -4.37
CA ALA A 77 -8.64 -12.30 -5.14
C ALA A 77 -8.67 -10.95 -4.42
N ALA A 78 -8.82 -10.94 -3.09
CA ALA A 78 -8.72 -9.72 -2.31
C ALA A 78 -7.33 -9.05 -2.41
N LEU A 79 -6.26 -9.86 -2.42
CA LEU A 79 -4.89 -9.35 -2.56
C LEU A 79 -4.59 -8.87 -3.98
N GLU A 80 -5.13 -9.52 -5.02
CA GLU A 80 -5.04 -9.05 -6.41
C GLU A 80 -5.77 -7.71 -6.61
N GLU A 81 -6.93 -7.55 -5.98
CA GLU A 81 -7.67 -6.29 -5.99
C GLU A 81 -6.91 -5.18 -5.24
N LEU A 82 -6.41 -5.48 -4.04
CA LEU A 82 -5.54 -4.55 -3.30
C LEU A 82 -4.31 -4.13 -4.12
N ALA A 83 -3.69 -5.08 -4.82
CA ALA A 83 -2.54 -4.81 -5.69
C ALA A 83 -2.89 -3.80 -6.79
N THR A 84 -4.06 -3.93 -7.40
CA THR A 84 -4.53 -3.00 -8.44
C THR A 84 -4.68 -1.58 -7.88
N HIS A 85 -5.27 -1.44 -6.69
CA HIS A 85 -5.40 -0.13 -6.07
C HIS A 85 -4.05 0.45 -5.65
N LEU A 86 -3.18 -0.32 -4.99
CA LEU A 86 -1.86 0.16 -4.59
C LEU A 86 -0.99 0.52 -5.79
N ALA A 87 -1.02 -0.25 -6.86
CA ALA A 87 -0.29 0.04 -8.10
C ALA A 87 -0.71 1.39 -8.69
N SER A 88 -2.02 1.71 -8.65
CA SER A 88 -2.52 3.00 -9.11
C SER A 88 -1.95 4.17 -8.30
N VAL A 89 -1.69 3.99 -7.00
CA VAL A 89 -1.08 5.03 -6.15
C VAL A 89 0.43 5.10 -6.38
N ALA A 90 1.10 3.94 -6.38
CA ALA A 90 2.54 3.82 -6.52
C ALA A 90 3.09 4.25 -7.89
N THR A 91 2.22 4.44 -8.89
CA THR A 91 2.63 4.83 -10.25
C THR A 91 2.08 6.18 -10.71
N ASP A 92 1.24 6.83 -9.90
CA ASP A 92 0.62 8.12 -10.23
C ASP A 92 0.89 9.15 -9.13
N ALA A 93 1.80 10.09 -9.42
CA ALA A 93 2.17 11.17 -8.52
C ALA A 93 0.98 12.04 -8.09
N VAL A 94 -0.01 12.27 -8.96
CA VAL A 94 -1.19 13.07 -8.63
C VAL A 94 -2.04 12.32 -7.60
N ARG A 95 -2.22 11.02 -7.80
CA ARG A 95 -2.96 10.17 -6.87
C ARG A 95 -2.24 10.01 -5.53
N ALA A 96 -0.92 9.84 -5.54
CA ALA A 96 -0.11 9.79 -4.32
C ALA A 96 -0.27 11.08 -3.49
N ARG A 97 -0.10 12.27 -4.12
CA ARG A 97 -0.32 13.56 -3.44
C ARG A 97 -1.73 13.68 -2.88
N LEU A 98 -2.74 13.26 -3.63
CA LEU A 98 -4.12 13.35 -3.20
C LEU A 98 -4.40 12.49 -1.96
N ILE A 99 -3.87 11.27 -1.91
CA ILE A 99 -4.04 10.38 -0.75
C ILE A 99 -3.40 10.98 0.49
N VAL A 100 -2.13 11.39 0.39
CA VAL A 100 -1.39 11.95 1.53
C VAL A 100 -2.06 13.21 2.05
N THR A 101 -2.32 14.19 1.19
CA THR A 101 -2.91 15.47 1.62
C THR A 101 -4.33 15.32 2.19
N ASN A 102 -5.13 14.38 1.66
CA ASN A 102 -6.44 14.09 2.24
C ASN A 102 -6.33 13.39 3.60
N ALA A 103 -5.35 12.51 3.78
CA ALA A 103 -5.10 11.82 5.03
C ALA A 103 -4.69 12.83 6.13
N GLU A 104 -3.73 13.71 5.85
CA GLU A 104 -3.31 14.77 6.76
C GLU A 104 -4.48 15.71 7.11
N ALA A 105 -5.29 16.12 6.13
CA ALA A 105 -6.45 16.97 6.35
C ALA A 105 -7.52 16.31 7.24
N GLN A 106 -7.53 14.97 7.34
CA GLN A 106 -8.40 14.19 8.21
C GLN A 106 -7.74 13.86 9.56
N GLY A 107 -6.52 14.32 9.81
CA GLY A 107 -5.75 14.03 11.02
C GLY A 107 -5.25 12.60 11.10
N PHE A 108 -5.08 11.93 9.95
CA PHE A 108 -4.40 10.64 9.89
C PHE A 108 -2.89 10.88 9.99
N GLU A 109 -2.23 10.11 10.85
CA GLU A 109 -0.77 10.13 11.01
C GLU A 109 -0.20 8.87 10.35
N PHE A 110 0.69 9.05 9.38
CA PHE A 110 1.46 7.94 8.82
C PHE A 110 2.49 7.47 9.87
N ASP A 111 2.72 6.16 9.91
CA ASP A 111 3.85 5.58 10.61
C ASP A 111 4.96 5.46 9.57
N ASP A 112 5.93 6.36 9.61
CA ASP A 112 6.96 6.51 8.61
C ASP A 112 8.27 7.09 9.16
#